data_AF-A0A537QY61-F1
#
_entry.id   AF-A0A537QY61-F1
#
_cell.length_a   1.000
_cell.length_b   1.000
_cell.length_c   1.000
_cell.angle_alpha   90.00
_cell.angle_beta   90.00
_cell.angle_gamma   90.00
#
_symmetry.space_group_name_H-M   'P 1'
#
loop_
_entity.id
_entity.type
_entity.pdbx_description
1 polymer ?
#
loop_
_entity_poly.entity_id
_entity_poly.type
_entity_poly.pdbx_seq_one_letter_code
_entity_poly.pdbx_strand_id
1 'polypeptide(L)' 'MLYIVEIPIDGGDLTARMAQMRTWLDHLRYQPGALRSSSAGGKVVFRVEFMVEAEARAFAQAFGGRVLGAAAA' A
#
# COMPACT_ATOMS: atom_id res chain seq x y z
N MET A 1 -16.14 -3.78 -2.51
CA MET A 1 -15.52 -3.58 -1.19
C MET A 1 -14.09 -3.17 -1.44
N LEU A 2 -13.65 -1.99 -0.99
CA LEU A 2 -12.30 -1.49 -1.24
C LEU A 2 -11.43 -1.68 0.00
N TYR A 3 -10.35 -2.44 -0.12
CA TYR A 3 -9.41 -2.67 0.97
C TYR A 3 -8.24 -1.72 0.83
N ILE A 4 -7.99 -0.91 1.85
CA ILE A 4 -6.91 0.08 1.82
C ILE A 4 -5.77 -0.45 2.68
N VAL A 5 -4.57 -0.53 2.12
CA VAL A 5 -3.37 -0.88 2.89
C VAL A 5 -2.57 0.38 3.17
N GLU A 6 -2.35 0.67 4.45
CA GLU A 6 -1.47 1.75 4.91
C GLU A 6 -0.07 1.23 5.20
N ILE A 7 0.94 1.83 4.59
CA ILE A 7 2.35 1.51 4.81
C ILE A 7 3.06 2.76 5.33
N PRO A 8 3.48 2.78 6.61
CA PRO A 8 4.33 3.85 7.10
C PRO A 8 5.73 3.72 6.50
N ILE A 9 6.25 4.83 5.97
CA ILE A 9 7.62 4.97 5.47
C ILE A 9 8.34 5.93 6.42
N ASP A 10 9.25 5.40 7.23
CA ASP A 10 10.12 6.20 8.08
C ASP A 10 11.26 6.78 7.24
N GLY A 11 11.18 8.07 6.89
CA GLY A 11 12.27 8.99 6.49
C GLY A 11 13.28 8.57 5.40
N GLY A 12 13.20 7.36 4.88
CA GLY A 12 14.12 6.76 3.92
C GLY A 12 13.76 7.10 2.48
N ASP A 13 14.50 6.49 1.56
CA ASP A 13 14.40 6.76 0.14
C ASP A 13 13.04 6.31 -0.43
N LEU A 14 12.09 7.26 -0.45
CA LEU A 14 10.71 7.08 -0.89
C LEU A 14 10.64 6.47 -2.28
N THR A 15 11.56 6.90 -3.16
CA THR A 15 11.69 6.44 -4.54
C THR A 15 12.03 4.96 -4.60
N ALA A 16 13.00 4.50 -3.78
CA ALA A 16 13.38 3.10 -3.73
C ALA A 16 12.23 2.22 -3.20
N ARG A 17 11.50 2.71 -2.19
CA ARG A 17 10.32 2.03 -1.66
C ARG A 17 9.19 1.93 -2.68
N MET A 18 8.93 3.00 -3.43
CA MET A 18 7.96 3.01 -4.52
C MET A 18 8.32 2.03 -5.64
N ALA A 19 9.60 2.00 -6.04
CA ALA A 19 10.09 1.06 -7.04
C ALA A 19 9.93 -0.40 -6.57
N GLN A 20 10.25 -0.69 -5.31
CA GLN A 20 10.07 -2.02 -4.73
C GLN A 20 8.59 -2.46 -4.71
N MET A 21 7.68 -1.56 -4.31
CA MET A 21 6.23 -1.82 -4.35
C MET A 21 5.77 -2.11 -5.78
N ARG A 22 6.22 -1.30 -6.75
CA ARG A 22 5.85 -1.49 -8.16
C ARG A 22 6.32 -2.84 -8.68
N THR A 23 7.57 -3.21 -8.45
CA THR A 23 8.13 -4.51 -8.87
C THR A 23 7.38 -5.68 -8.24
N TRP A 24 7.02 -5.60 -6.97
CA TRP A 24 6.26 -6.66 -6.28
C TRP A 24 4.85 -6.83 -6.87
N LEU A 25 4.16 -5.71 -7.14
CA LEU A 25 2.83 -5.72 -7.77
C LEU A 25 2.89 -6.27 -9.20
N ASP A 26 3.88 -5.84 -9.99
CA ASP A 26 4.09 -6.33 -11.36
C ASP A 26 4.40 -7.84 -11.37
N HIS A 27 5.21 -8.33 -10.42
CA HIS A 27 5.55 -9.75 -10.30
C HIS A 27 4.32 -10.64 -10.05
N LEU A 28 3.41 -10.19 -9.19
CA LEU A 28 2.17 -10.90 -8.88
C LEU A 28 1.03 -10.55 -9.84
N ARG A 29 1.27 -9.63 -10.79
CA ARG A 29 0.30 -9.09 -11.74
C ARG A 29 -0.93 -8.48 -11.07
N TYR A 30 -0.76 -7.99 -9.85
CA TYR A 30 -1.83 -7.31 -9.12
C TYR A 30 -2.03 -5.91 -9.68
N GLN A 31 -3.29 -5.56 -9.95
CA GLN A 31 -3.68 -4.23 -10.41
C GLN A 31 -4.32 -3.48 -9.24
N PRO A 32 -3.53 -2.74 -8.43
CA PRO A 32 -4.11 -1.89 -7.41
C PRO A 32 -4.96 -0.79 -8.05
N GLY A 33 -6.03 -0.37 -7.37
CA GLY A 33 -6.95 0.65 -7.85
C GLY A 33 -6.30 2.03 -7.90
N ALA A 34 -5.96 2.58 -6.74
CA ALA A 34 -5.15 3.78 -6.63
C ALA A 34 -4.05 3.60 -5.57
N LEU A 35 -2.94 4.29 -5.83
CA LEU A 35 -1.86 4.47 -4.87
C LEU A 35 -1.79 5.95 -4.52
N ARG A 36 -1.93 6.27 -3.23
CA ARG A 36 -1.86 7.62 -2.70
C ARG A 36 -0.77 7.70 -1.63
N SER A 37 0.01 8.77 -1.63
CA SER A 37 0.90 9.10 -0.51
C SER A 37 0.30 10.25 0.28
N SER A 38 0.41 10.19 1.60
CA SER A 38 0.07 11.29 2.48
C SER A 38 1.16 11.47 3.51
N SER A 39 1.59 12.71 3.76
CA SER A 39 2.50 13.03 4.84
C SER A 39 1.69 13.45 6.07
N ALA A 40 1.76 12.67 7.13
CA ALA A 40 1.09 12.96 8.40
C ALA A 40 2.11 12.93 9.53
N GLY A 41 2.22 14.05 10.28
CA GLY A 41 3.11 14.13 11.46
C GLY A 41 4.59 13.91 11.16
N GLY A 42 5.07 14.30 9.97
CA GLY A 42 6.47 14.12 9.56
C GLY A 42 6.82 12.72 9.03
N LYS A 43 5.85 11.81 8.96
CA LYS A 43 5.99 10.49 8.35
C LYS A 43 5.20 10.41 7.05
N VAL A 44 5.75 9.74 6.05
CA VAL A 44 5.05 9.47 4.80
C VAL A 44 4.29 8.15 4.97
N VAL A 45 3.00 8.15 4.68
CA VAL A 45 2.15 6.97 4.67
C VAL A 45 1.68 6.73 3.26
N PHE A 46 1.95 5.54 2.72
CA PHE A 46 1.35 5.09 1.47
C PHE A 46 0.03 4.40 1.75
N ARG A 47 -0.96 4.69 0.92
CA ARG A 47 -2.26 4.05 0.86
C ARG A 47 -2.39 3.39 -0.50
N VAL A 48 -2.57 2.08 -0.50
CA VAL A 48 -2.79 1.31 -1.73
C VAL A 48 -4.14 0.64 -1.64
N GLU A 49 -4.96 0.84 -2.67
CA GLU A 49 -6.31 0.33 -2.74
C GLU A 49 -6.35 -1.00 -3.51
N PHE A 50 -7.02 -2.00 -2.93
CA PHE A 50 -7.20 -3.31 -3.51
C PHE A 50 -8.68 -3.69 -3.54
N MET A 51 -9.10 -4.35 -4.61
CA MET A 51 -10.47 -4.87 -4.75
C MET A 51 -10.64 -6.23 -4.05
N VAL A 52 -9.53 -6.95 -3.84
CA VAL A 52 -9.50 -8.28 -3.26
C VAL A 52 -8.81 -8.24 -1.89
N GLU A 53 -9.48 -8.77 -0.88
CA GLU A 53 -8.95 -8.78 0.50
C GLU A 53 -7.63 -9.56 0.62
N ALA A 54 -7.54 -10.70 -0.07
CA ALA A 54 -6.36 -11.56 -0.06
C ALA A 54 -5.12 -10.82 -0.60
N GLU A 55 -5.29 -10.02 -1.66
CA GLU A 55 -4.21 -9.20 -2.23
C GLU A 55 -3.78 -8.10 -1.25
N ALA A 56 -4.75 -7.42 -0.62
CA ALA A 56 -4.48 -6.41 0.40
C ALA A 56 -3.70 -7.00 1.59
N ARG A 57 -4.09 -8.18 2.07
CA ARG A 57 -3.41 -8.88 3.17
C ARG A 57 -2.00 -9.32 2.77
N ALA A 58 -1.81 -9.86 1.57
CA ALA A 58 -0.50 -10.25 1.07
C ALA A 58 0.44 -9.04 0.95
N PHE A 59 -0.07 -7.92 0.44
CA PHE A 59 0.69 -6.67 0.33
C PHE A 59 1.05 -6.10 1.71
N ALA A 60 0.10 -6.07 2.64
CA ALA A 60 0.34 -5.63 4.01
C ALA A 60 1.45 -6.46 4.69
N GLN A 61 1.44 -7.79 4.52
CA GLN A 61 2.48 -8.67 5.06
C GLN A 61 3.85 -8.42 4.41
N ALA A 62 3.91 -8.21 3.10
CA ALA A 62 5.16 -8.00 2.38
C ALA A 62 5.86 -6.69 2.76
N PHE A 63 5.09 -5.63 3.07
CA PHE A 63 5.62 -4.29 3.31
C PHE A 63 5.49 -3.79 4.75
N GLY A 64 5.01 -4.63 5.68
CA GLY A 64 4.78 -4.25 7.08
C GLY A 64 3.65 -3.23 7.25
N GLY A 65 2.67 -3.25 6.34
CA GLY A 65 1.52 -2.37 6.33
C GLY A 65 0.35 -2.90 7.16
N ARG A 66 -0.69 -2.08 7.28
CA ARG A 66 -1.95 -2.40 7.95
C ARG A 66 -3.11 -2.29 6.97
N VAL A 67 -3.96 -3.31 6.92
CA VAL A 67 -5.21 -3.26 6.15
C VAL A 67 -6.24 -2.47 6.95
N LEU A 68 -6.64 -1.30 6.45
CA LEU A 68 -7.86 -0.64 6.84
C LEU A 68 -9.00 -1.33 6.09
N GLY A 69 -9.91 -1.94 6.84
CA GLY A 69 -11.09 -2.60 6.28
C GLY A 69 -11.91 -1.66 5.39
N ALA A 70 -12.85 -2.25 4.65
CA ALA A 70 -13.69 -1.58 3.67
C ALA A 70 -13.99 -0.12 4.02
N ALA A 71 -13.35 0.81 3.32
CA ALA A 71 -13.77 2.20 3.37
C ALA A 71 -15.22 2.21 2.84
N ALA A 72 -16.18 2.44 3.74
CA ALA A 72 -17.55 2.71 3.35
C ALA A 72 -17.50 3.96 2.46
N ALA A 73 -17.93 3.80 1.22
CA ALA A 73 -18.08 4.88 0.26
C ALA A 73 -19.10 5.92 0.77
#